data_AF-A0A6H5L055-F1
#
_entry.id   AF-A0A6H5L055-F1
#
_cell.length_a   1.000
_cell.length_b   1.000
_cell.length_c   1.000
_cell.angle_alpha   90.00
_cell.angle_beta   90.00
_cell.angle_gamma   90.00
#
_symmetry.space_group_name_H-M   'P 1'
#
loop_
_entity.id
_entity.type
_entity.pdbx_description
1 polymer ?
#
loop_
_entity_poly.entity_id
_entity_poly.type
_entity_poly.pdbx_seq_one_letter_code
_entity_poly.pdbx_strand_id
1 'polypeptide(L)'
;MAGSESVDEVKARHKKEIKALDGTGRKLIKQANKHKKRVAEAEARIAEMEVETKDRHRRELEEATDAAAGDGDGGSESTTKSPPPPSVTAAAEPAAKTTGGGGSEVDGVADGVGAMSVSMSAEDREKEKRNQKRAKSQRKREKQREKEAEREQRIAKEKEEGGADPRIVEMDVLKSQVAPRGFRVSEIKADGHCLYRAVAEQLSLTGRRPGLTEESYPLMRQEAARELRSSPSEYLPFLDGLEAGEEFDKYCVKVEGSAEWGGQVELQIDTN
;
A
#
# COMPACT_ATOMS: atom_id res chain seq x y z
N MET A 1 -39.16 -11.61 7.88
CA MET A 1 -38.33 -11.63 6.66
C MET A 1 -37.54 -10.32 6.66
N ALA A 2 -36.41 -10.27 7.38
CA ALA A 2 -35.50 -9.12 7.32
C ALA A 2 -34.63 -9.33 6.08
N GLY A 3 -34.65 -8.38 5.14
CA GLY A 3 -33.82 -8.46 3.94
C GLY A 3 -32.34 -8.46 4.33
N SER A 4 -31.58 -9.41 3.81
CA SER A 4 -30.12 -9.43 3.94
C SER A 4 -29.57 -8.15 3.32
N GLU A 5 -28.97 -7.29 4.15
CA GLU A 5 -28.25 -6.10 3.68
C GLU A 5 -27.10 -6.55 2.78
N SER A 6 -26.93 -5.89 1.63
CA SER A 6 -25.82 -6.17 0.72
C SER A 6 -24.48 -5.75 1.33
N VAL A 7 -23.39 -6.40 0.91
CA VAL A 7 -22.01 -6.08 1.39
C VAL A 7 -21.69 -4.59 1.20
N ASP A 8 -22.20 -3.95 0.15
CA ASP A 8 -21.98 -2.53 -0.11
C ASP A 8 -22.79 -1.60 0.82
N GLU A 9 -23.99 -2.01 1.23
CA GLU A 9 -24.79 -1.30 2.24
C GLU A 9 -24.14 -1.37 3.63
N VAL A 10 -23.60 -2.54 3.98
CA VAL A 10 -22.83 -2.74 5.22
C VAL A 10 -21.60 -1.82 5.27
N LYS A 11 -20.81 -1.78 4.19
CA LYS A 11 -19.65 -0.85 4.08
C LYS A 11 -20.07 0.61 4.17
N ALA A 12 -21.19 0.99 3.56
CA ALA A 12 -21.70 2.35 3.61
C ALA A 12 -22.14 2.76 5.03
N ARG A 13 -22.74 1.84 5.79
CA ARG A 13 -23.07 2.03 7.21
C ARG A 13 -21.80 2.16 8.06
N HIS A 14 -20.81 1.29 7.88
CA HIS A 14 -19.52 1.35 8.59
C HIS A 14 -18.84 2.70 8.43
N LYS A 15 -18.82 3.23 7.20
CA LYS A 15 -18.26 4.55 6.90
C LYS A 15 -18.99 5.69 7.63
N LYS A 16 -20.30 5.58 7.85
CA LYS A 16 -21.09 6.57 8.62
C LYS A 16 -20.80 6.46 10.13
N GLU A 17 -20.70 5.24 10.64
CA GLU A 17 -20.40 4.97 12.06
C GLU A 17 -18.99 5.45 12.45
N ILE A 18 -17.97 5.22 11.61
CA ILE A 18 -16.61 5.72 11.83
C ILE A 18 -16.61 7.26 11.90
N LYS A 19 -17.27 7.94 10.96
CA LYS A 19 -17.37 9.41 10.97
C LYS A 19 -18.09 9.94 12.21
N ALA A 20 -19.11 9.22 12.70
CA ALA A 20 -19.82 9.59 13.93
C ALA A 20 -18.94 9.42 15.18
N LEU A 21 -18.13 8.36 15.23
CA LEU A 21 -17.15 8.13 16.30
C LEU A 21 -16.06 9.19 16.31
N ASP A 22 -15.50 9.55 15.15
CA ASP A 22 -14.53 10.65 15.04
C ASP A 22 -15.10 11.96 15.58
N GLY A 23 -16.34 12.27 15.22
CA GLY A 23 -17.06 13.45 15.71
C GLY A 23 -17.27 13.42 17.23
N THR A 24 -17.56 12.24 17.79
CA THR A 24 -17.76 12.03 19.23
C THR A 24 -16.43 12.10 20.00
N GLY A 25 -15.36 11.49 19.47
CA GLY A 25 -14.03 11.54 20.04
C GLY A 25 -13.49 12.97 20.12
N ARG A 26 -13.67 13.77 19.06
CA ARG A 26 -13.31 15.21 19.08
C ARG A 26 -14.04 15.98 20.18
N LYS A 27 -15.33 15.69 20.42
CA LYS A 27 -16.10 16.31 21.51
C LYS A 27 -15.59 15.89 22.89
N LEU A 28 -15.28 14.61 23.08
CA LEU A 28 -14.74 14.07 24.33
C LEU A 28 -13.37 14.66 24.68
N ILE A 29 -12.46 14.77 23.70
CA ILE A 29 -11.17 15.44 23.88
C ILE A 29 -11.35 16.92 24.23
N LYS A 30 -12.28 17.63 23.56
CA LYS A 30 -12.58 19.03 23.88
C LYS A 30 -13.10 19.22 25.31
N GLN A 31 -13.95 18.31 25.78
CA GLN A 31 -14.49 18.32 27.14
C GLN A 31 -13.42 17.96 28.19
N ALA A 32 -12.58 16.97 27.89
CA ALA A 32 -11.50 16.53 28.76
C ALA A 32 -10.40 17.59 28.90
N ASN A 33 -10.10 18.34 27.83
CA ASN A 33 -9.14 19.45 27.88
C ASN A 33 -9.56 20.59 28.85
N LYS A 34 -10.84 20.69 29.22
CA LYS A 34 -11.32 21.63 30.26
C LYS A 34 -10.85 21.23 31.66
N HIS A 35 -10.55 19.95 31.89
CA HIS A 35 -10.04 19.40 33.14
C HIS A 35 -8.76 18.60 32.87
N LYS A 36 -7.60 19.27 32.99
CA LYS A 36 -6.24 18.79 32.60
C LYS A 36 -5.87 17.35 33.04
N LYS A 37 -6.58 16.73 33.98
CA LYS A 37 -6.34 15.35 34.47
C LYS A 37 -7.12 14.26 33.71
N ARG A 38 -8.02 14.61 32.79
CA ARG A 38 -8.96 13.64 32.15
C ARG A 38 -8.71 13.39 30.67
N VAL A 39 -7.69 14.01 30.07
CA VAL A 39 -7.40 13.86 28.64
C VAL A 39 -6.97 12.43 28.33
N ALA A 40 -6.05 11.86 29.11
CA ALA A 40 -5.63 10.47 28.98
C ALA A 40 -6.79 9.46 29.18
N GLU A 41 -7.71 9.75 30.12
CA GLU A 41 -8.93 8.94 30.33
C GLU A 41 -9.87 8.99 29.11
N ALA A 42 -9.99 10.16 28.48
CA ALA A 42 -10.80 10.34 27.28
C ALA A 42 -10.16 9.68 26.04
N GLU A 43 -8.85 9.76 25.89
CA GLU A 43 -8.10 9.07 24.82
C GLU A 43 -8.23 7.55 24.93
N ALA A 44 -8.10 7.00 26.15
CA ALA A 44 -8.29 5.57 26.38
C ALA A 44 -9.72 5.10 26.03
N ARG A 45 -10.74 5.89 26.39
CA ARG A 45 -12.14 5.59 26.01
C ARG A 45 -12.39 5.66 24.51
N ILE A 46 -11.73 6.59 23.81
CA ILE A 46 -11.84 6.68 22.35
C ILE A 46 -11.22 5.45 21.69
N ALA A 47 -10.03 5.04 22.14
CA ALA A 47 -9.37 3.85 21.64
C ALA A 47 -10.21 2.58 21.87
N GLU A 48 -10.85 2.45 23.04
CA GLU A 48 -11.75 1.34 23.34
C GLU A 48 -12.97 1.30 22.41
N MET A 49 -13.64 2.45 22.20
CA MET A 49 -14.78 2.55 21.28
C MET A 49 -14.39 2.26 19.82
N GLU A 50 -13.17 2.64 19.40
CA GLU A 50 -12.65 2.34 18.07
C GLU A 50 -12.37 0.85 17.87
N VAL A 51 -11.78 0.18 18.86
CA VAL A 51 -11.54 -1.27 18.82
C VAL A 51 -12.86 -2.03 18.75
N GLU A 52 -13.81 -1.70 19.64
CA GLU A 52 -15.12 -2.36 19.66
C GLU A 52 -15.87 -2.21 18.33
N THR A 53 -15.81 -1.02 17.73
CA THR A 53 -16.50 -0.75 16.46
C THR A 53 -15.83 -1.47 15.29
N LYS A 54 -14.49 -1.48 15.23
CA LYS A 54 -13.75 -2.24 14.20
C LYS A 54 -14.01 -3.73 14.30
N ASP A 55 -14.12 -4.26 15.51
CA ASP A 55 -14.42 -5.67 15.75
C ASP A 55 -15.85 -6.03 15.34
N ARG A 56 -16.81 -5.14 15.58
CA ARG A 56 -18.18 -5.29 15.08
C ARG A 56 -18.24 -5.25 13.55
N HIS A 57 -17.60 -4.27 12.93
CA HIS A 57 -17.57 -4.11 11.47
C HIS A 57 -16.94 -5.31 10.77
N ARG A 58 -15.88 -5.87 11.36
CA ARG A 58 -15.25 -7.09 10.85
C ARG A 58 -16.22 -8.27 10.84
N ARG A 59 -16.93 -8.52 11.94
CA ARG A 59 -17.92 -9.60 12.02
C ARG A 59 -19.09 -9.41 11.05
N GLU A 60 -19.60 -8.18 10.94
CA GLU A 60 -20.70 -7.87 10.01
C GLU A 60 -20.29 -8.05 8.55
N LEU A 61 -19.02 -7.78 8.20
CA LEU A 61 -18.48 -8.05 6.87
C LEU A 61 -18.33 -9.55 6.61
N GLU A 62 -17.78 -10.31 7.57
CA GLU A 62 -17.65 -11.77 7.48
C GLU A 62 -19.03 -12.43 7.27
N GLU A 63 -20.03 -12.05 8.08
CA GLU A 63 -21.40 -12.55 7.97
C GLU A 63 -22.08 -12.15 6.65
N ALA A 64 -21.88 -10.91 6.17
CA ALA A 64 -22.43 -10.47 4.89
C ALA A 64 -21.74 -11.14 3.69
N THR A 65 -20.46 -11.50 3.80
CA THR A 65 -19.75 -12.27 2.77
C THR A 65 -20.18 -13.73 2.75
N ASP A 66 -20.39 -14.34 3.92
CA ASP A 66 -20.88 -15.72 4.03
C ASP A 66 -22.33 -15.84 3.55
N ALA A 67 -23.17 -14.85 3.83
CA ALA A 67 -24.53 -14.77 3.32
C ALA A 67 -24.59 -14.59 1.79
N ALA A 68 -23.62 -13.89 1.19
CA ALA A 68 -23.49 -13.76 -0.26
C ALA A 68 -22.96 -15.04 -0.94
N ALA A 69 -22.25 -15.90 -0.21
CA ALA A 69 -21.73 -17.18 -0.69
C ALA A 69 -22.74 -18.36 -0.54
N GLY A 70 -23.90 -18.14 0.09
CA GLY A 70 -24.90 -19.16 0.40
C GLY A 70 -25.86 -19.56 -0.73
N ASP A 71 -25.73 -18.99 -1.93
CA ASP A 71 -26.56 -19.34 -3.11
C ASP A 71 -25.66 -19.98 -4.18
N GLY A 72 -25.27 -21.24 -3.96
CA GLY A 72 -24.38 -21.98 -4.85
C GLY A 72 -24.18 -23.44 -4.41
N ASP A 73 -24.86 -24.34 -5.11
CA ASP A 73 -24.92 -25.80 -4.97
C ASP A 73 -23.55 -26.51 -5.14
N GLY A 74 -23.19 -27.37 -4.17
CA GLY A 74 -22.53 -28.68 -4.32
C GLY A 74 -21.13 -28.85 -4.92
N GLY A 75 -20.14 -29.25 -4.09
CA GLY A 75 -19.13 -30.25 -4.52
C GLY A 75 -17.64 -30.09 -4.12
N SER A 76 -17.31 -30.40 -2.85
CA SER A 76 -16.13 -31.14 -2.33
C SER A 76 -14.72 -30.97 -2.95
N GLU A 77 -13.74 -30.49 -2.15
CA GLU A 77 -12.79 -31.40 -1.45
C GLU A 77 -12.06 -30.67 -0.29
N SER A 78 -11.90 -31.39 0.82
CA SER A 78 -11.31 -30.95 2.09
C SER A 78 -9.81 -31.25 2.13
N THR A 79 -8.99 -30.32 2.61
CA THR A 79 -7.98 -30.64 3.64
C THR A 79 -7.66 -29.42 4.50
N THR A 80 -7.65 -29.67 5.80
CA THR A 80 -7.30 -28.76 6.87
C THR A 80 -5.81 -28.49 6.93
N LYS A 81 -5.42 -27.22 7.03
CA LYS A 81 -4.29 -26.80 7.87
C LYS A 81 -4.37 -25.30 8.15
N SER A 82 -4.58 -24.92 9.40
CA SER A 82 -4.26 -23.56 9.85
C SER A 82 -2.79 -23.25 9.54
N PRO A 83 -2.51 -22.01 9.11
CA PRO A 83 -1.30 -21.32 9.54
C PRO A 83 -1.64 -20.00 10.28
N PRO A 84 -0.71 -19.50 11.10
CA PRO A 84 -0.86 -18.29 11.92
C PRO A 84 -0.90 -17.01 11.06
N PRO A 85 -1.36 -15.87 11.61
CA PRO A 85 -1.57 -14.66 10.82
C PRO A 85 -0.26 -14.08 10.30
N PRO A 86 -0.11 -13.84 8.98
CA PRO A 86 0.90 -12.92 8.48
C PRO A 86 0.37 -11.49 8.51
N SER A 87 1.12 -10.68 9.24
CA SER A 87 1.28 -9.25 9.04
C SER A 87 1.51 -8.89 7.58
N VAL A 88 0.76 -7.92 7.06
CA VAL A 88 1.11 -7.10 5.88
C VAL A 88 0.55 -5.69 6.16
N THR A 89 1.35 -4.64 6.32
CA THR A 89 2.05 -3.84 5.29
C THR A 89 1.25 -3.63 4.01
N ALA A 90 0.73 -2.40 3.83
CA ALA A 90 0.74 -1.61 2.59
C ALA A 90 -0.15 -0.38 2.81
N ALA A 91 0.43 0.80 3.02
CA ALA A 91 0.82 1.74 1.96
C ALA A 91 -0.34 2.67 1.56
N ALA A 92 -0.26 3.92 2.02
CA ALA A 92 -0.77 5.08 1.30
C ALA A 92 -0.08 6.35 1.83
N GLU A 93 0.74 6.95 0.98
CA GLU A 93 1.04 8.38 0.93
C GLU A 93 0.60 8.87 -0.48
N PRO A 94 0.51 10.19 -0.79
CA PRO A 94 0.90 11.36 0.03
C PRO A 94 -0.10 12.55 0.02
N ALA A 95 0.30 13.60 0.77
CA ALA A 95 0.00 15.05 0.57
C ALA A 95 -1.36 15.59 1.12
N ALA A 96 -1.48 16.74 1.79
CA ALA A 96 -0.55 17.83 2.11
C ALA A 96 -1.08 18.73 3.26
N LYS A 97 -0.14 19.17 4.10
CA LYS A 97 0.09 20.51 4.70
C LYS A 97 -0.97 21.23 5.58
N THR A 98 -0.45 21.58 6.78
CA THR A 98 -0.61 22.86 7.53
C THR A 98 -1.94 23.04 8.30
N THR A 99 -2.04 23.52 9.54
CA THR A 99 -1.20 24.30 10.47
C THR A 99 -1.50 23.80 11.91
N GLY A 100 -0.55 23.78 12.85
CA GLY A 100 -0.21 24.91 13.72
C GLY A 100 -0.94 24.85 15.08
N GLY A 101 -0.23 24.46 16.15
CA GLY A 101 -0.80 24.45 17.50
C GLY A 101 0.11 23.86 18.58
N GLY A 102 1.29 24.47 18.79
CA GLY A 102 2.19 24.10 19.88
C GLY A 102 1.74 24.68 21.22
N GLY A 103 1.29 23.81 22.13
CA GLY A 103 0.93 24.12 23.49
C GLY A 103 2.12 24.37 24.41
N SER A 104 1.97 25.45 25.18
CA SER A 104 2.22 25.63 26.61
C SER A 104 3.29 24.79 27.30
N GLU A 105 4.23 25.52 27.87
CA GLU A 105 4.94 25.23 29.11
C GLU A 105 4.04 24.59 30.19
N VAL A 106 4.59 23.55 30.83
CA VAL A 106 4.59 23.38 32.29
C VAL A 106 5.92 22.72 32.64
N ASP A 107 6.67 23.32 33.57
CA ASP A 107 7.65 22.59 34.38
C ASP A 107 7.61 23.22 35.76
N GLY A 108 7.48 22.36 36.76
CA GLY A 108 7.24 22.72 38.13
C GLY A 108 8.29 22.12 39.05
N VAL A 109 8.54 22.90 40.10
CA VAL A 109 9.06 22.49 41.42
C VAL A 109 10.54 22.06 41.48
N ALA A 110 11.33 22.90 42.15
CA ALA A 110 12.36 22.41 43.07
C ALA A 110 12.36 23.27 44.34
N ASP A 111 12.37 22.55 45.46
CA ASP A 111 12.30 22.97 46.85
C ASP A 111 13.60 23.64 47.34
N GLY A 112 13.53 24.33 48.48
CA GLY A 112 14.48 25.34 48.92
C GLY A 112 15.77 24.85 49.56
N VAL A 113 16.78 25.74 49.58
CA VAL A 113 17.82 25.84 50.61
C VAL A 113 18.55 27.19 50.49
N GLY A 114 18.71 27.88 51.62
CA GLY A 114 19.90 28.68 51.92
C GLY A 114 19.95 30.12 51.42
N ALA A 115 19.65 31.07 52.30
CA ALA A 115 19.99 32.48 52.13
C ALA A 115 21.52 32.69 52.04
N MET A 116 21.99 33.33 50.96
CA MET A 116 23.11 34.29 50.98
C MET A 116 22.86 35.35 49.89
N SER A 117 22.53 36.56 50.32
CA SER A 117 22.30 37.72 49.46
C SER A 117 23.64 38.30 49.01
N VAL A 118 24.00 38.03 47.75
CA VAL A 118 24.99 38.82 47.01
C VAL A 118 24.20 39.76 46.09
N SER A 119 24.43 41.08 46.23
CA SER A 119 23.80 42.08 45.37
C SER A 119 24.28 41.92 43.92
N MET A 120 23.46 41.25 43.10
CA MET A 120 23.68 41.13 41.66
C MET A 120 23.10 42.35 40.94
N SER A 121 23.87 42.93 40.01
CA SER A 121 23.44 44.08 39.20
C SER A 121 22.31 43.69 38.24
N ALA A 122 21.53 44.69 37.80
CA ALA A 122 20.45 44.49 36.83
C ALA A 122 20.94 43.84 35.52
N GLU A 123 22.19 44.10 35.15
CA GLU A 123 22.88 43.51 33.99
C GLU A 123 23.17 42.01 34.15
N ASP A 124 23.45 41.54 35.38
CA ASP A 124 23.68 40.12 35.67
C ASP A 124 22.37 39.31 35.63
N ARG A 125 21.25 39.89 36.08
CA ARG A 125 19.92 39.26 35.97
C ARG A 125 19.46 39.08 34.52
N GLU A 126 19.78 40.02 33.62
CA GLU A 126 19.48 39.89 32.19
C GLU A 126 20.39 38.85 31.49
N LYS A 127 21.67 38.78 31.88
CA LYS A 127 22.59 37.71 31.43
C LYS A 127 22.11 36.33 31.86
N GLU A 128 21.66 36.18 33.11
CA GLU A 128 21.16 34.91 33.64
C GLU A 128 19.90 34.44 32.91
N LYS A 129 18.93 35.33 32.65
CA LYS A 129 17.74 35.01 31.85
C LYS A 129 18.09 34.62 30.40
N ARG A 130 19.06 35.30 29.78
CA ARG A 130 19.53 34.97 28.42
C ARG A 130 20.21 33.59 28.38
N ASN A 131 21.00 33.26 29.40
CA ASN A 131 21.64 31.95 29.53
C ASN A 131 20.61 30.84 29.79
N GLN A 132 19.62 31.05 30.64
CA GLN A 132 18.52 30.09 30.88
C GLN A 132 17.70 29.82 29.60
N LYS A 133 17.41 30.86 28.81
CA LYS A 133 16.74 30.70 27.50
C LYS A 133 17.59 29.91 26.49
N ARG A 134 18.91 30.15 26.46
CA ARG A 134 19.86 29.45 25.59
C ARG A 134 19.98 27.97 25.97
N ALA A 135 20.05 27.66 27.26
CA ALA A 135 20.06 26.30 27.78
C ALA A 135 18.76 25.54 27.46
N LYS A 136 17.59 26.18 27.65
CA LYS A 136 16.27 25.60 27.30
C LYS A 136 16.15 25.32 25.79
N SER A 137 16.70 26.20 24.95
CA SER A 137 16.75 26.01 23.49
C SER A 137 17.68 24.87 23.08
N GLN A 138 18.87 24.77 23.68
CA GLN A 138 19.82 23.68 23.44
C GLN A 138 19.23 22.33 23.83
N ARG A 139 18.64 22.23 25.03
CA ARG A 139 17.99 21.00 25.53
C ARG A 139 16.81 20.55 24.65
N LYS A 140 16.07 21.50 24.06
CA LYS A 140 15.00 21.20 23.08
C LYS A 140 15.56 20.67 21.76
N ARG A 141 16.68 21.21 21.26
CA ARG A 141 17.35 20.74 20.04
C ARG A 141 17.97 19.36 20.23
N GLU A 142 18.58 19.13 21.38
CA GLU A 142 19.18 17.84 21.75
C GLU A 142 18.10 16.76 21.86
N LYS A 143 17.00 17.03 22.58
CA LYS A 143 15.84 16.11 22.65
C LYS A 143 15.19 15.85 21.28
N GLN A 144 15.23 16.82 20.37
CA GLN A 144 14.72 16.61 19.00
C GLN A 144 15.66 15.71 18.20
N ARG A 145 16.98 15.93 18.28
CA ARG A 145 17.99 15.08 17.63
C ARG A 145 17.96 13.66 18.17
N GLU A 146 17.78 13.48 19.47
CA GLU A 146 17.68 12.17 20.10
C GLU A 146 16.44 11.41 19.60
N LYS A 147 15.28 12.08 19.52
CA LYS A 147 14.05 11.50 18.96
C LYS A 147 14.14 11.17 17.47
N GLU A 148 14.89 11.98 16.71
CA GLU A 148 15.12 11.75 15.29
C GLU A 148 16.06 10.57 15.08
N ALA A 149 17.15 10.49 15.87
CA ALA A 149 18.06 9.35 15.89
C ALA A 149 17.36 8.05 16.35
N GLU A 150 16.49 8.11 17.37
CA GLU A 150 15.70 6.95 17.81
C GLU A 150 14.72 6.49 16.72
N ARG A 151 14.10 7.43 16.00
CA ARG A 151 13.21 7.11 14.88
C ARG A 151 14.00 6.49 13.72
N GLU A 152 15.15 7.06 13.36
CA GLU A 152 16.02 6.52 12.32
C GLU A 152 16.55 5.13 12.69
N GLN A 153 16.94 4.91 13.95
CA GLN A 153 17.32 3.59 14.45
C GLN A 153 16.17 2.59 14.38
N ARG A 154 14.94 3.00 14.72
CA ARG A 154 13.77 2.12 14.61
C ARG A 154 13.46 1.76 13.16
N ILE A 155 13.52 2.73 12.24
CA ILE A 155 13.31 2.49 10.80
C ILE A 155 14.44 1.61 10.23
N ALA A 156 15.69 1.86 10.62
CA ALA A 156 16.84 1.04 10.20
C ALA A 156 16.69 -0.40 10.69
N LYS A 157 16.27 -0.58 11.93
CA LYS A 157 16.04 -1.90 12.52
C LYS A 157 14.84 -2.61 11.88
N GLU A 158 13.72 -1.93 11.64
CA GLU A 158 12.58 -2.50 10.90
C GLU A 158 12.96 -2.86 9.46
N LYS A 159 13.85 -2.10 8.82
CA LYS A 159 14.36 -2.40 7.47
C LYS A 159 15.32 -3.58 7.46
N GLU A 160 16.13 -3.73 8.50
CA GLU A 160 17.04 -4.87 8.69
C GLU A 160 16.25 -6.15 9.07
N GLU A 161 15.23 -6.01 9.90
CA GLU A 161 14.29 -7.08 10.27
C GLU A 161 13.34 -7.47 9.13
N GLY A 162 13.02 -6.53 8.23
CA GLY A 162 12.12 -6.71 7.08
C GLY A 162 12.65 -7.64 5.98
N GLY A 163 13.87 -8.16 6.13
CA GLY A 163 14.47 -9.12 5.21
C GLY A 163 14.81 -8.54 3.84
N ALA A 164 15.28 -9.41 2.95
CA ALA A 164 15.52 -9.04 1.56
C ALA A 164 14.18 -8.82 0.84
N ASP A 165 14.17 -7.87 -0.10
CA ASP A 165 13.00 -7.61 -0.94
C ASP A 165 12.52 -8.92 -1.60
N PRO A 166 11.25 -9.33 -1.40
CA PRO A 166 10.71 -10.54 -1.97
C PRO A 166 10.94 -10.67 -3.48
N ARG A 167 10.90 -9.55 -4.23
CA ARG A 167 11.17 -9.54 -5.67
C ARG A 167 12.60 -9.96 -5.98
N ILE A 168 13.57 -9.51 -5.19
CA ILE A 168 14.99 -9.84 -5.39
C ILE A 168 15.21 -11.32 -5.10
N VAL A 169 14.64 -11.81 -3.99
CA VAL A 169 14.71 -13.23 -3.63
C VAL A 169 14.10 -14.11 -4.73
N GLU A 170 12.91 -13.77 -5.21
CA GLU A 170 12.25 -14.49 -6.30
C GLU A 170 13.06 -14.46 -7.60
N MET A 171 13.58 -13.29 -7.98
CA MET A 171 14.38 -13.12 -9.19
C MET A 171 15.69 -13.92 -9.14
N ASP A 172 16.33 -13.99 -7.97
CA ASP A 172 17.54 -14.79 -7.76
C ASP A 172 17.24 -16.29 -7.83
N VAL A 173 16.10 -16.72 -7.27
CA VAL A 173 15.61 -18.10 -7.42
C VAL A 173 15.38 -18.41 -8.91
N LEU A 174 14.68 -17.55 -9.67
CA LEU A 174 14.46 -17.74 -11.10
C LEU A 174 15.77 -17.84 -11.88
N LYS A 175 16.71 -16.91 -11.66
CA LYS A 175 18.04 -16.93 -12.30
C LYS A 175 18.80 -18.22 -11.99
N SER A 176 18.75 -18.68 -10.75
CA SER A 176 19.42 -19.92 -10.32
C SER A 176 18.84 -21.17 -11.00
N GLN A 177 17.55 -21.18 -11.35
CA GLN A 177 16.90 -22.30 -12.03
C GLN A 177 17.18 -22.33 -13.54
N VAL A 178 17.30 -21.16 -14.18
CA VAL A 178 17.50 -21.07 -15.65
C VAL A 178 18.96 -21.15 -16.08
N ALA A 179 19.89 -20.68 -15.23
CA ALA A 179 21.32 -20.65 -15.55
C ALA A 179 21.92 -22.04 -15.89
N PRO A 180 21.60 -23.13 -15.16
CA PRO A 180 22.10 -24.48 -15.50
C PRO A 180 21.62 -24.99 -16.86
N ARG A 181 20.55 -24.41 -17.42
CA ARG A 181 20.02 -24.76 -18.74
C ARG A 181 20.61 -23.89 -19.86
N GLY A 182 21.53 -22.99 -19.55
CA GLY A 182 22.13 -22.07 -20.51
C GLY A 182 21.26 -20.86 -20.84
N PHE A 183 20.19 -20.61 -20.08
CA PHE A 183 19.31 -19.45 -20.24
C PHE A 183 19.65 -18.34 -19.25
N ARG A 184 19.28 -17.11 -19.59
CA ARG A 184 19.37 -15.95 -18.71
C ARG A 184 18.03 -15.21 -18.70
N VAL A 185 17.69 -14.60 -17.58
CA VAL A 185 16.55 -13.68 -17.50
C VAL A 185 16.98 -12.31 -18.04
N SER A 186 16.27 -11.80 -19.04
CA SER A 186 16.40 -10.43 -19.55
C SER A 186 15.27 -9.58 -18.97
N GLU A 187 15.56 -8.36 -18.53
CA GLU A 187 14.54 -7.48 -17.97
C GLU A 187 13.91 -6.65 -19.09
N ILE A 188 12.62 -6.89 -19.33
CA ILE A 188 11.80 -6.13 -20.29
C ILE A 188 11.07 -5.02 -19.54
N LYS A 189 10.79 -3.92 -20.24
CA LYS A 189 9.96 -2.85 -19.70
C LYS A 189 8.61 -3.36 -19.20
N ALA A 190 8.31 -3.08 -17.92
CA ALA A 190 7.07 -3.46 -17.25
C ALA A 190 5.90 -2.54 -17.64
N ASP A 191 5.50 -2.58 -18.91
CA ASP A 191 4.31 -1.91 -19.44
C ASP A 191 3.34 -2.90 -20.08
N GLY A 192 2.19 -2.43 -20.57
CA GLY A 192 1.19 -3.28 -21.20
C GLY A 192 1.63 -3.91 -22.54
N HIS A 193 2.82 -3.58 -23.05
CA HIS A 193 3.39 -4.17 -24.25
C HIS A 193 4.47 -5.22 -23.95
N CYS A 194 4.72 -5.54 -22.67
CA CYS A 194 5.80 -6.41 -22.23
C CYS A 194 5.86 -7.76 -22.96
N LEU A 195 4.70 -8.38 -23.25
CA LEU A 195 4.63 -9.63 -24.01
C LEU A 195 5.28 -9.49 -25.39
N TYR A 196 4.80 -8.53 -26.18
CA TYR A 196 5.27 -8.26 -27.53
C TYR A 196 6.73 -7.79 -27.56
N ARG A 197 7.15 -7.02 -26.56
CA ARG A 197 8.57 -6.62 -26.38
C ARG A 197 9.45 -7.85 -26.15
N ALA A 198 9.03 -8.76 -25.27
CA ALA A 198 9.76 -9.98 -24.97
C ALA A 198 9.87 -10.89 -26.20
N VAL A 199 8.78 -11.07 -26.95
CA VAL A 199 8.80 -11.89 -28.16
C VAL A 199 9.66 -11.26 -29.26
N ALA A 200 9.56 -9.95 -29.48
CA ALA A 200 10.42 -9.23 -30.43
C ALA A 200 11.91 -9.41 -30.12
N GLU A 201 12.31 -9.28 -28.84
CA GLU A 201 13.70 -9.52 -28.43
C GLU A 201 14.11 -10.98 -28.69
N GLN A 202 13.28 -11.96 -28.35
CA GLN A 202 13.58 -13.38 -28.57
C GLN A 202 13.68 -13.74 -30.06
N LEU A 203 12.81 -13.21 -30.92
CA LEU A 203 12.87 -13.43 -32.37
C LEU A 203 14.14 -12.82 -32.99
N SER A 204 14.61 -11.69 -32.45
CA SER A 204 15.88 -11.08 -32.82
C SER A 204 17.07 -11.94 -32.37
N LEU A 205 17.08 -12.36 -31.10
CA LEU A 205 18.16 -13.15 -30.50
C LEU A 205 18.32 -14.55 -31.12
N THR A 206 17.20 -15.19 -31.50
CA THR A 206 17.21 -16.51 -32.17
C THR A 206 17.53 -16.43 -33.65
N GLY A 207 17.64 -15.21 -34.21
CA GLY A 207 17.90 -14.98 -35.63
C GLY A 207 16.71 -15.30 -36.55
N ARG A 208 15.53 -15.63 -36.00
CA ARG A 208 14.31 -15.83 -36.80
C ARG A 208 13.87 -14.53 -37.48
N ARG A 209 14.04 -13.40 -36.78
CA ARG A 209 13.79 -12.05 -37.32
C ARG A 209 14.86 -11.07 -36.87
N PRO A 210 16.01 -11.06 -37.53
CA PRO A 210 17.10 -10.17 -37.18
C PRO A 210 16.68 -8.70 -37.31
N GLY A 211 17.14 -7.86 -36.38
CA GLY A 211 16.91 -6.41 -36.42
C GLY A 211 15.65 -5.94 -35.68
N LEU A 212 14.85 -6.85 -35.12
CA LEU A 212 13.82 -6.48 -34.16
C LEU A 212 14.46 -6.02 -32.83
N THR A 213 13.79 -5.08 -32.19
CA THR A 213 14.13 -4.54 -30.88
C THR A 213 12.87 -4.51 -30.01
N GLU A 214 13.01 -4.23 -28.71
CA GLU A 214 11.84 -4.02 -27.85
C GLU A 214 10.89 -2.93 -28.40
N GLU A 215 11.42 -1.92 -29.08
CA GLU A 215 10.62 -0.85 -29.71
C GLU A 215 9.84 -1.32 -30.95
N SER A 216 10.05 -2.56 -31.39
CA SER A 216 9.30 -3.18 -32.48
C SER A 216 7.95 -3.77 -32.04
N TYR A 217 7.57 -3.62 -30.76
CA TYR A 217 6.28 -4.11 -30.26
C TYR A 217 5.04 -3.65 -31.07
N PRO A 218 4.98 -2.46 -31.71
CA PRO A 218 3.81 -2.10 -32.52
C PRO A 218 3.67 -2.99 -33.76
N LEU A 219 4.80 -3.40 -34.35
CA LEU A 219 4.80 -4.32 -35.48
C LEU A 219 4.29 -5.71 -35.05
N MET A 220 4.73 -6.20 -33.89
CA MET A 220 4.26 -7.49 -33.36
C MET A 220 2.76 -7.49 -33.10
N ARG A 221 2.22 -6.41 -32.52
CA ARG A 221 0.77 -6.26 -32.33
C ARG A 221 -0.01 -6.25 -33.64
N GLN A 222 0.51 -5.55 -34.66
CA GLN A 222 -0.11 -5.52 -35.98
C GLN A 222 -0.13 -6.88 -36.66
N GLU A 223 0.95 -7.65 -36.52
CA GLU A 223 1.04 -8.99 -37.07
C GLU A 223 0.14 -9.96 -36.32
N ALA A 224 0.10 -9.88 -34.99
CA ALA A 224 -0.82 -10.66 -34.18
C ALA A 224 -2.29 -10.41 -34.57
N ALA A 225 -2.68 -9.14 -34.68
CA ALA A 225 -4.02 -8.77 -35.13
C ALA A 225 -4.31 -9.16 -36.59
N ARG A 226 -3.29 -9.19 -37.45
CA ARG A 226 -3.44 -9.65 -38.84
C ARG A 226 -3.71 -11.15 -38.87
N GLU A 227 -2.96 -11.93 -38.09
CA GLU A 227 -3.11 -13.38 -38.02
C GLU A 227 -4.45 -13.79 -37.41
N LEU A 228 -4.89 -13.09 -36.35
CA LEU A 228 -6.24 -13.25 -35.79
C LEU A 228 -7.31 -13.10 -36.88
N ARG A 229 -7.20 -12.06 -37.72
CA ARG A 229 -8.16 -11.80 -38.80
C ARG A 229 -8.07 -12.80 -39.96
N SER A 230 -6.89 -13.37 -40.25
CA SER A 230 -6.75 -14.35 -41.33
C SER A 230 -7.27 -15.73 -40.96
N SER A 231 -7.22 -16.10 -39.68
CA SER A 231 -7.62 -17.43 -39.22
C SER A 231 -8.60 -17.39 -38.02
N PRO A 232 -9.76 -16.70 -38.10
CA PRO A 232 -10.64 -16.53 -36.93
C PRO A 232 -11.14 -17.85 -36.33
N SER A 233 -11.39 -18.86 -37.16
CA SER A 233 -11.89 -20.17 -36.71
C SER A 233 -10.89 -20.92 -35.82
N GLU A 234 -9.59 -20.60 -35.92
CA GLU A 234 -8.58 -21.22 -35.08
C GLU A 234 -8.52 -20.58 -33.69
N TYR A 235 -8.83 -19.29 -33.59
CA TYR A 235 -8.64 -18.51 -32.36
C TYR A 235 -9.93 -18.23 -31.59
N LEU A 236 -11.07 -18.07 -32.28
CA LEU A 236 -12.38 -17.81 -31.66
C LEU A 236 -12.75 -18.80 -30.54
N PRO A 237 -12.51 -20.13 -30.66
CA PRO A 237 -12.83 -21.06 -29.58
C PRO A 237 -12.10 -20.79 -28.25
N PHE A 238 -11.02 -19.99 -28.28
CA PHE A 238 -10.21 -19.64 -27.11
C PHE A 238 -10.47 -18.22 -26.61
N LEU A 239 -11.36 -17.47 -27.27
CA LEU A 239 -11.74 -16.11 -26.89
C LEU A 239 -13.12 -16.16 -26.21
N ASP A 240 -13.12 -16.17 -24.88
CA ASP A 240 -14.34 -16.31 -24.08
C ASP A 240 -15.37 -15.22 -24.39
N GLY A 241 -16.58 -15.65 -24.75
CA GLY A 241 -17.71 -14.75 -25.00
C GLY A 241 -17.57 -13.90 -26.26
N LEU A 242 -16.60 -14.21 -27.13
CA LEU A 242 -16.40 -13.50 -28.38
C LEU A 242 -16.99 -14.29 -29.55
N GLU A 243 -17.96 -13.69 -30.22
CA GLU A 243 -18.55 -14.25 -31.43
C GLU A 243 -17.88 -13.68 -32.69
N ALA A 244 -17.96 -14.45 -33.78
CA ALA A 244 -17.47 -14.01 -35.08
C ALA A 244 -18.21 -12.74 -35.56
N GLY A 245 -17.49 -11.87 -36.27
CA GLY A 245 -18.04 -10.63 -36.83
C GLY A 245 -17.53 -9.38 -36.09
N GLU A 246 -18.42 -8.42 -35.86
CA GLU A 246 -18.03 -7.08 -35.39
C GLU A 246 -17.31 -7.07 -34.03
N GLU A 247 -17.63 -8.01 -33.14
CA GLU A 247 -17.01 -8.10 -31.81
C GLU A 247 -15.57 -8.59 -31.89
N PHE A 248 -15.34 -9.62 -32.70
CA PHE A 248 -14.00 -10.10 -33.02
C PHE A 248 -13.15 -9.03 -33.73
N ASP A 249 -13.73 -8.29 -34.66
CA ASP A 249 -13.03 -7.19 -35.34
C ASP A 249 -12.61 -6.08 -34.36
N LYS A 250 -13.49 -5.72 -33.41
CA LYS A 250 -13.17 -4.76 -32.34
C LYS A 250 -12.04 -5.27 -31.46
N TYR A 251 -12.03 -6.57 -31.13
CA TYR A 251 -10.93 -7.19 -30.40
C TYR A 251 -9.62 -7.13 -31.20
N CYS A 252 -9.62 -7.44 -32.48
CA CYS A 252 -8.41 -7.34 -33.31
C CYS A 252 -7.87 -5.89 -33.37
N VAL A 253 -8.74 -4.89 -33.51
CA VAL A 253 -8.35 -3.47 -33.48
C VAL A 253 -7.72 -3.09 -32.14
N LYS A 254 -8.26 -3.63 -31.05
CA LYS A 254 -7.77 -3.42 -29.69
C LYS A 254 -6.41 -4.09 -29.47
N VAL A 255 -6.21 -5.31 -29.95
CA VAL A 255 -4.90 -6.01 -29.93
C VAL A 255 -3.84 -5.16 -30.64
N GLU A 256 -4.19 -4.63 -31.81
CA GLU A 256 -3.30 -3.85 -32.68
C GLU A 256 -2.93 -2.48 -32.09
N GLY A 257 -3.92 -1.74 -31.58
CA GLY A 257 -3.78 -0.32 -31.25
C GLY A 257 -3.65 0.02 -29.77
N SER A 258 -3.86 -0.95 -28.86
CA SER A 258 -3.88 -0.69 -27.42
C SER A 258 -2.62 -1.16 -26.68
N ALA A 259 -2.54 -0.79 -25.41
CA ALA A 259 -1.59 -1.35 -24.45
C ALA A 259 -2.23 -2.42 -23.56
N GLU A 260 -3.31 -3.07 -24.02
CA GLU A 260 -3.87 -4.21 -23.29
C GLU A 260 -2.88 -5.37 -23.28
N TRP A 261 -2.85 -6.07 -22.15
CA TRP A 261 -1.95 -7.20 -21.93
C TRP A 261 -2.30 -8.30 -22.94
N GLY A 262 -1.29 -8.81 -23.64
CA GLY A 262 -1.49 -9.99 -24.47
C GLY A 262 -1.65 -11.23 -23.58
N GLY A 263 -2.42 -12.20 -24.07
CA GLY A 263 -2.68 -13.45 -23.40
C GLY A 263 -2.07 -14.64 -24.14
N GLN A 264 -2.67 -15.80 -23.92
CA GLN A 264 -2.22 -17.07 -24.49
C GLN A 264 -2.46 -17.14 -26.01
N VAL A 265 -3.54 -16.55 -26.52
CA VAL A 265 -3.86 -16.57 -27.95
C VAL A 265 -2.80 -15.82 -28.75
N GLU A 266 -2.37 -14.65 -28.28
CA GLU A 266 -1.33 -13.86 -28.94
C GLU A 266 0.04 -14.53 -28.87
N LEU A 267 0.35 -15.27 -27.80
CA LEU A 267 1.55 -16.10 -27.72
C LEU A 267 1.58 -17.22 -28.76
N GLN A 268 0.43 -17.88 -29.02
CA GLN A 268 0.36 -18.92 -30.05
C GLN A 268 0.60 -18.35 -31.45
N ILE A 269 0.16 -17.12 -31.67
CA ILE A 269 0.33 -16.42 -32.94
C ILE A 269 1.79 -16.00 -33.16
N ASP A 270 2.39 -15.32 -32.19
CA ASP A 270 3.74 -14.75 -32.35
C ASP A 270 4.87 -15.82 -32.38
N THR A 271 4.52 -17.09 -32.14
CA THR A 271 5.49 -18.21 -32.11
C THR A 271 5.56 -19.03 -33.39
N ASN A 272 4.56 -18.92 -34.28
CA ASN A 272 4.53 -19.54 -35.60
C ASN A 272 5.35 -18.76 -36.64
#